data_AF-A0A7V3HBD2-F1
#
_entry.id   AF-A0A7V3HBD2-F1
#
_cell.length_a   1.000
_cell.length_b   1.000
_cell.length_c   1.000
_cell.angle_alpha   90.00
_cell.angle_beta   90.00
_cell.angle_gamma   90.00
#
_symmetry.space_group_name_H-M   'P 1'
#
loop_
_entity.id
_entity.type
_entity.pdbx_description
1 polymer ?
#
loop_
_entity_poly.entity_id
_entity_poly.type
_entity_poly.pdbx_seq_one_letter_code
_entity_poly.pdbx_strand_id
1 'polypeptide(L)'
;MQFVKLENYPKFLLKKASVDGVFTPDNQIAYSGTITNITNQPQLYPYPLMVEIKGSKDKASLYFKFLAYLYKEPMETETFFKYEGAKIAKKEFGSKGSLKITVEKANADTQLKLKTVSNNIDGLWSTYFTGVYIKPETEKIKFAPLKNSIEKSFSSLTSFKTEVYLNGTFSSPDIKLKTDLAEILNESLKKAFGDEYDKARKEIESQIDEKIKENKERLDKLIKENQDKIQGKLKDNESKILNWKKDLEEKLKKSSVDKLPNLNKIPKIKI
;
A
#
# COMPACT_ATOMS: atom_id res chain seq x y z
N MET A 1 -2.47 -30.81 38.48
CA MET A 1 -3.07 -29.47 38.39
C MET A 1 -1.96 -28.46 38.22
N GLN A 2 -1.82 -27.86 37.04
CA GLN A 2 -0.78 -26.87 36.74
C GLN A 2 -1.38 -25.51 37.07
N PHE A 3 -0.83 -24.83 38.08
CA PHE A 3 -1.28 -23.49 38.46
C PHE A 3 -1.09 -22.54 37.28
N VAL A 4 -2.19 -21.92 36.84
CA VAL A 4 -2.16 -20.83 35.87
C VAL A 4 -1.40 -19.69 36.55
N LYS A 5 -0.17 -19.40 36.11
CA LYS A 5 0.58 -18.25 36.60
C LYS A 5 -0.25 -16.99 36.36
N LEU A 6 -0.72 -16.38 37.44
CA LEU A 6 -1.19 -14.99 37.45
C LEU A 6 -0.06 -14.15 36.82
N GLU A 7 -0.37 -13.45 35.74
CA GLU A 7 0.52 -12.50 35.05
C GLU A 7 1.68 -13.11 34.21
N ASN A 8 1.35 -13.98 33.26
CA ASN A 8 2.24 -14.22 32.12
C ASN A 8 2.21 -13.02 31.15
N TYR A 9 2.94 -11.96 31.47
CA TYR A 9 3.23 -10.90 30.52
C TYR A 9 4.16 -11.42 29.40
N PRO A 10 4.05 -10.86 28.18
CA PRO A 10 5.01 -11.16 27.12
C PRO A 10 6.43 -10.78 27.57
N LYS A 11 7.43 -11.56 27.13
CA LYS A 11 8.86 -11.28 27.39
C LYS A 11 9.29 -9.91 26.87
N PHE A 12 8.63 -9.42 25.82
CA PHE A 12 8.84 -8.09 25.27
C PHE A 12 7.50 -7.43 24.97
N LEU A 13 7.32 -6.21 25.49
CA LEU A 13 6.18 -5.36 25.18
C LEU A 13 6.62 -3.90 25.09
N LEU A 14 6.53 -3.33 23.90
CA LEU A 14 6.62 -1.89 23.69
C LEU A 14 5.21 -1.32 23.63
N LYS A 15 4.78 -0.70 24.72
CA LYS A 15 3.43 -0.13 24.86
C LYS A 15 3.18 1.01 23.87
N LYS A 16 4.19 1.87 23.66
CA LYS A 16 4.08 3.05 22.79
C LYS A 16 5.46 3.44 22.25
N ALA A 17 5.52 3.74 20.97
CA ALA A 17 6.59 4.43 20.29
C ALA A 17 6.01 5.61 19.52
N SER A 18 6.70 6.74 19.51
CA SER A 18 6.37 7.87 18.64
C SER A 18 7.18 7.76 17.35
N VAL A 19 6.58 8.18 16.24
CA VAL A 19 7.24 8.27 14.94
C VAL A 19 6.92 9.61 14.31
N ASP A 20 7.89 10.19 13.61
CA ASP A 20 7.73 11.40 12.85
C ASP A 20 8.59 11.33 11.58
N GLY A 21 8.32 12.23 10.64
CA GLY A 21 9.05 12.28 9.39
C GLY A 21 8.39 13.19 8.38
N VAL A 22 8.82 13.06 7.12
CA VAL A 22 8.31 13.84 6.00
C VAL A 22 7.88 12.89 4.89
N PHE A 23 6.64 13.00 4.45
CA PHE A 23 6.12 12.27 3.31
C PHE A 23 6.52 13.00 2.01
N THR A 24 7.13 12.28 1.06
CA THR A 24 7.63 12.78 -0.24
C THR A 24 7.08 11.86 -1.35
N PRO A 25 6.71 12.35 -2.56
CA PRO A 25 7.61 13.16 -3.40
C PRO A 25 7.19 14.61 -3.62
N ASP A 26 5.90 14.92 -3.79
CA ASP A 26 5.46 16.19 -4.39
C ASP A 26 4.96 17.23 -3.37
N ASN A 27 4.54 16.76 -2.20
CA ASN A 27 4.14 17.59 -1.07
C ASN A 27 4.89 17.09 0.16
N GLN A 28 5.93 17.82 0.58
CA GLN A 28 6.65 17.55 1.84
C GLN A 28 5.70 17.74 3.04
N ILE A 29 4.93 16.71 3.37
CA ILE A 29 4.00 16.73 4.49
C ILE A 29 4.75 16.17 5.69
N ALA A 30 5.04 17.03 6.66
CA ALA A 30 5.49 16.56 7.96
C ALA A 30 4.38 15.73 8.58
N TYR A 31 4.72 14.55 9.07
CA TYR A 31 3.79 13.67 9.77
C TYR A 31 4.32 13.33 11.15
N SER A 32 3.40 13.00 12.05
CA SER A 32 3.69 12.40 13.35
C SER A 32 2.70 11.28 13.61
N GLY A 33 3.07 10.36 14.48
CA GLY A 33 2.26 9.18 14.74
C GLY A 33 2.72 8.39 15.93
N THR A 34 1.97 7.34 16.22
CA THR A 34 2.25 6.43 17.30
C THR A 34 2.11 4.99 16.85
N ILE A 35 3.01 4.14 17.34
CA ILE A 35 2.91 2.69 17.24
C ILE A 35 2.71 2.15 18.65
N THR A 36 1.66 1.38 18.90
CA THR A 36 1.36 0.81 20.21
C THR A 36 1.28 -0.71 20.17
N ASN A 37 1.53 -1.33 21.32
CA ASN A 37 1.34 -2.77 21.55
C ASN A 37 2.22 -3.68 20.68
N ILE A 38 3.49 -3.31 20.44
CA ILE A 38 4.42 -4.23 19.78
C ILE A 38 4.85 -5.28 20.82
N THR A 39 4.58 -6.55 20.52
CA THR A 39 4.92 -7.68 21.39
C THR A 39 5.40 -8.86 20.55
N ASN A 40 6.30 -9.66 21.10
CA ASN A 40 6.75 -10.92 20.49
C ASN A 40 5.85 -12.12 20.86
N GLN A 41 4.89 -11.93 21.77
CA GLN A 41 3.95 -12.95 22.22
C GLN A 41 2.53 -12.37 22.24
N PRO A 42 1.93 -12.09 21.06
CA PRO A 42 0.61 -11.46 20.97
C PRO A 42 -0.50 -12.27 21.67
N GLN A 43 -0.37 -13.59 21.73
CA GLN A 43 -1.30 -14.47 22.44
C GLN A 43 -1.38 -14.21 23.96
N LEU A 44 -0.34 -13.61 24.56
CA LEU A 44 -0.31 -13.25 25.98
C LEU A 44 -0.75 -11.80 26.24
N TYR A 45 -1.02 -11.02 25.19
CA TYR A 45 -1.36 -9.61 25.28
C TYR A 45 -2.44 -9.28 24.25
N PRO A 46 -3.74 -9.43 24.60
CA PRO A 46 -4.88 -9.41 23.67
C PRO A 46 -5.28 -7.99 23.24
N TYR A 47 -4.29 -7.17 22.88
CA TYR A 47 -4.47 -5.84 22.32
C TYR A 47 -3.84 -5.83 20.91
N PRO A 48 -4.51 -5.21 19.92
CA PRO A 48 -3.96 -5.14 18.57
C PRO A 48 -2.71 -4.26 18.56
N LEU A 49 -1.74 -4.63 17.73
CA LEU A 49 -0.72 -3.69 17.28
C LEU A 49 -1.43 -2.60 16.50
N MET A 50 -1.20 -1.35 16.87
CA MET A 50 -1.84 -0.21 16.22
C MET A 50 -0.78 0.78 15.78
N VAL A 51 -0.87 1.21 14.52
CA VAL A 51 -0.12 2.34 13.97
C VAL A 51 -1.12 3.41 13.60
N GLU A 52 -0.90 4.63 14.05
CA GLU A 52 -1.68 5.80 13.63
C GLU A 52 -0.71 6.92 13.26
N ILE A 53 -0.80 7.44 12.04
CA ILE A 53 0.04 8.51 11.51
C ILE A 53 -0.87 9.60 10.93
N LYS A 54 -0.57 10.85 11.25
CA LYS A 54 -1.28 12.05 10.79
C LYS A 54 -0.27 13.09 10.32
N GLY A 55 -0.59 13.78 9.23
CA GLY A 55 0.20 14.89 8.73
C GLY A 55 -0.66 15.85 7.94
N SER A 56 -0.27 17.11 7.86
CA SER A 56 -0.95 18.09 7.03
C SER A 56 -0.01 19.21 6.62
N LYS A 57 -0.18 19.72 5.40
CA LYS A 57 0.49 20.92 4.91
C LYS A 57 -0.39 21.61 3.88
N ASP A 58 -0.65 22.89 4.08
CA ASP A 58 -1.57 23.68 3.24
C ASP A 58 -2.94 23.00 3.09
N LYS A 59 -3.34 22.68 1.85
CA LYS A 59 -4.59 21.96 1.53
C LYS A 59 -4.44 20.44 1.54
N ALA A 60 -3.25 19.91 1.80
CA ALA A 60 -2.97 18.49 1.75
C ALA A 60 -2.99 17.87 3.15
N SER A 61 -3.60 16.71 3.31
CA SER A 61 -3.70 15.99 4.58
C SER A 61 -3.43 14.50 4.39
N LEU A 62 -2.71 13.90 5.33
CA LEU A 62 -2.36 12.48 5.37
C LEU A 62 -2.92 11.87 6.65
N TYR A 63 -3.61 10.75 6.54
CA TYR A 63 -4.00 9.93 7.67
C TYR A 63 -3.83 8.46 7.33
N PHE A 64 -3.12 7.73 8.18
CA PHE A 64 -2.89 6.30 8.08
C PHE A 64 -3.20 5.65 9.42
N LYS A 65 -3.97 4.57 9.38
CA LYS A 65 -4.27 3.72 10.52
C LYS A 65 -4.10 2.27 10.12
N PHE A 66 -3.36 1.51 10.92
CA PHE A 66 -3.18 0.08 10.76
C PHE A 66 -3.47 -0.60 12.09
N LEU A 67 -4.26 -1.66 12.05
CA LEU A 67 -4.56 -2.54 13.18
C LEU A 67 -4.17 -3.96 12.79
N ALA A 68 -3.41 -4.64 13.63
CA ALA A 68 -3.12 -6.06 13.49
C ALA A 68 -3.55 -6.83 14.75
N TYR A 69 -4.55 -7.68 14.58
CA TYR A 69 -5.09 -8.55 15.62
C TYR A 69 -4.32 -9.88 15.64
N LEU A 70 -3.02 -9.81 15.95
CA LEU A 70 -2.11 -10.97 15.90
C LEU A 70 -2.41 -12.05 16.95
N TYR A 71 -3.28 -11.74 17.92
CA TYR A 71 -3.76 -12.68 18.94
C TYR A 71 -4.97 -13.50 18.47
N LYS A 72 -5.58 -13.17 17.32
CA LYS A 72 -6.68 -13.96 16.74
C LYS A 72 -6.15 -15.10 15.89
N GLU A 73 -6.96 -16.15 15.78
CA GLU A 73 -6.77 -17.26 14.85
C GLU A 73 -8.09 -17.45 14.05
N PRO A 74 -8.12 -17.12 12.74
CA PRO A 74 -7.02 -16.60 11.93
C PRO A 74 -6.59 -15.18 12.30
N MET A 75 -5.35 -14.83 12.00
CA MET A 75 -4.85 -13.45 12.16
C MET A 75 -5.59 -12.50 11.23
N GLU A 76 -5.89 -11.30 11.72
CA GLU A 76 -6.62 -10.27 10.97
C GLU A 76 -5.86 -8.95 10.96
N THR A 77 -5.91 -8.21 9.85
CA THR A 77 -5.46 -6.82 9.81
C THR A 77 -6.47 -5.90 9.16
N GLU A 78 -6.47 -4.65 9.57
CA GLU A 78 -7.26 -3.56 8.99
C GLU A 78 -6.32 -2.39 8.70
N THR A 79 -6.34 -1.91 7.46
CA THR A 79 -5.60 -0.73 7.03
C THR A 79 -6.58 0.31 6.51
N PHE A 80 -6.43 1.53 7.00
CA PHE A 80 -7.08 2.71 6.47
C PHE A 80 -6.01 3.72 6.09
N PHE A 81 -6.06 4.22 4.87
CA PHE A 81 -5.21 5.30 4.41
C PHE A 81 -6.07 6.35 3.71
N LYS A 82 -5.79 7.62 3.97
CA LYS A 82 -6.42 8.76 3.36
C LYS A 82 -5.35 9.79 3.05
N TYR A 83 -5.31 10.26 1.80
CA TYR A 83 -4.45 11.35 1.37
C TYR A 83 -5.28 12.33 0.55
N GLU A 84 -5.53 13.51 1.10
CA GLU A 84 -6.32 14.57 0.46
C GLU A 84 -5.41 15.67 -0.08
N GLY A 85 -5.85 16.35 -1.13
CA GLY A 85 -5.16 17.50 -1.71
C GLY A 85 -3.84 17.14 -2.40
N ALA A 86 -3.68 15.89 -2.86
CA ALA A 86 -2.50 15.48 -3.59
C ALA A 86 -2.45 16.17 -4.95
N LYS A 87 -1.42 16.97 -5.20
CA LYS A 87 -1.24 17.62 -6.51
C LYS A 87 -0.69 16.61 -7.50
N ILE A 88 -1.44 16.36 -8.56
CA ILE A 88 -1.00 15.52 -9.67
C ILE A 88 -0.41 16.43 -10.73
N ALA A 89 0.91 16.33 -10.90
CA ALA A 89 1.61 16.93 -12.04
C ALA A 89 1.38 16.11 -13.31
N LYS A 90 1.90 16.63 -14.43
CA LYS A 90 1.78 16.03 -15.77
C LYS A 90 1.98 14.51 -15.74
N LYS A 91 0.90 13.77 -16.02
CA LYS A 91 0.90 12.31 -16.12
C LYS A 91 0.31 11.86 -17.44
N GLU A 92 1.04 11.00 -18.13
CA GLU A 92 0.61 10.45 -19.42
C GLU A 92 0.05 9.04 -19.22
N PHE A 93 -1.05 8.77 -19.89
CA PHE A 93 -1.77 7.50 -19.94
C PHE A 93 -1.95 7.08 -21.40
N GLY A 94 -1.99 5.78 -21.67
CA GLY A 94 -2.09 5.22 -23.02
C GLY A 94 -0.74 4.78 -23.62
N SER A 95 -0.78 4.05 -24.73
CA SER A 95 0.41 3.51 -25.39
C SER A 95 0.58 4.03 -26.82
N LYS A 96 1.73 3.70 -27.42
CA LYS A 96 1.99 3.96 -28.85
C LYS A 96 1.03 3.10 -29.69
N GLY A 97 -0.09 3.67 -30.12
CA GLY A 97 -1.12 3.00 -30.93
C GLY A 97 -2.55 3.16 -30.42
N SER A 98 -2.72 3.55 -29.15
CA SER A 98 -4.04 3.90 -28.59
C SER A 98 -4.18 5.43 -28.49
N LEU A 99 -5.38 5.89 -28.11
CA LEU A 99 -5.56 7.26 -27.63
C LEU A 99 -4.62 7.48 -26.42
N LYS A 100 -3.67 8.40 -26.56
CA LYS A 100 -2.81 8.83 -25.45
C LYS A 100 -3.48 10.04 -24.79
N ILE A 101 -3.48 10.06 -23.46
CA ILE A 101 -4.16 11.06 -22.66
C ILE A 101 -3.14 11.64 -21.69
N THR A 102 -3.03 12.97 -21.64
CA THR A 102 -2.17 13.65 -20.68
C THR A 102 -3.03 14.38 -19.66
N VAL A 103 -2.94 13.99 -18.38
CA VAL A 103 -3.46 14.78 -17.27
C VAL A 103 -2.38 15.81 -16.92
N GLU A 104 -2.54 17.06 -17.36
CA GLU A 104 -1.53 18.11 -17.11
C GLU A 104 -1.54 18.57 -15.65
N LYS A 105 -2.74 18.65 -15.06
CA LYS A 105 -2.96 19.00 -13.66
C LYS A 105 -4.23 18.35 -13.12
N ALA A 106 -4.19 17.96 -11.85
CA ALA A 106 -5.36 17.62 -11.06
C ALA A 106 -5.02 17.73 -9.56
N ASN A 107 -6.04 17.78 -8.71
CA ASN A 107 -5.92 17.41 -7.30
C ASN A 107 -6.56 16.04 -7.11
N ALA A 108 -5.96 15.18 -6.29
CA ALA A 108 -6.45 13.86 -6.01
C ALA A 108 -6.70 13.69 -4.51
N ASP A 109 -7.89 13.19 -4.18
CA ASP A 109 -8.26 12.73 -2.86
C ASP A 109 -8.35 11.21 -2.89
N THR A 110 -7.38 10.56 -2.27
CA THR A 110 -7.23 9.10 -2.26
C THR A 110 -7.63 8.53 -0.92
N GLN A 111 -8.34 7.41 -0.95
CA GLN A 111 -8.66 6.61 0.21
C GLN A 111 -8.42 5.13 -0.10
N LEU A 112 -7.80 4.42 0.83
CA LEU A 112 -7.65 2.96 0.80
C LEU A 112 -8.25 2.40 2.09
N LYS A 113 -9.12 1.41 1.92
CA LYS A 113 -9.59 0.50 2.97
C LYS A 113 -9.11 -0.88 2.59
N LEU A 114 -8.41 -1.55 3.50
CA LEU A 114 -7.91 -2.91 3.29
C LEU A 114 -8.17 -3.74 4.53
N LYS A 115 -8.75 -4.92 4.36
CA LYS A 115 -8.88 -5.93 5.39
C LYS A 115 -8.15 -7.19 4.92
N THR A 116 -7.44 -7.82 5.82
CA THR A 116 -6.84 -9.13 5.57
C THR A 116 -7.23 -10.10 6.66
N VAL A 117 -7.48 -11.35 6.27
CA VAL A 117 -7.76 -12.45 7.20
C VAL A 117 -6.95 -13.65 6.72
N SER A 118 -5.91 -14.01 7.46
CA SER A 118 -4.90 -14.97 7.00
C SER A 118 -4.35 -14.57 5.62
N ASN A 119 -4.53 -15.43 4.59
CA ASN A 119 -4.08 -15.18 3.23
C ASN A 119 -5.08 -14.40 2.35
N ASN A 120 -6.28 -14.12 2.85
CA ASN A 120 -7.31 -13.41 2.10
C ASN A 120 -7.14 -11.90 2.22
N ILE A 121 -7.44 -11.21 1.11
CA ILE A 121 -7.38 -9.77 0.98
C ILE A 121 -8.71 -9.26 0.44
N ASP A 122 -9.25 -8.22 1.07
CA ASP A 122 -10.44 -7.49 0.64
C ASP A 122 -10.16 -5.99 0.81
N GLY A 123 -10.20 -5.24 -0.27
CA GLY A 123 -9.81 -3.85 -0.27
C GLY A 123 -10.53 -3.02 -1.32
N LEU A 124 -10.68 -1.74 -0.99
CA LEU A 124 -11.17 -0.70 -1.86
C LEU A 124 -10.21 0.47 -1.81
N TRP A 125 -9.60 0.78 -2.95
CA TRP A 125 -8.90 2.03 -3.18
C TRP A 125 -9.78 2.92 -4.04
N SER A 126 -10.27 4.03 -3.50
CA SER A 126 -10.96 5.07 -4.26
C SER A 126 -10.10 6.33 -4.40
N THR A 127 -10.06 6.92 -5.58
CA THR A 127 -9.46 8.25 -5.81
C THR A 127 -10.46 9.13 -6.52
N TYR A 128 -10.66 10.34 -6.00
CA TYR A 128 -11.46 11.37 -6.63
C TYR A 128 -10.55 12.49 -7.13
N PHE A 129 -10.62 12.76 -8.42
CA PHE A 129 -9.82 13.78 -9.08
C PHE A 129 -10.65 15.04 -9.29
N THR A 130 -10.10 16.22 -8.98
CA THR A 130 -10.75 17.52 -9.17
C THR A 130 -9.82 18.52 -9.84
N GLY A 131 -10.39 19.55 -10.47
CA GLY A 131 -9.61 20.56 -11.20
C GLY A 131 -8.79 19.95 -12.34
N VAL A 132 -9.33 18.89 -12.93
CA VAL A 132 -8.67 18.07 -13.94
C VAL A 132 -8.52 18.87 -15.22
N TYR A 133 -7.34 18.81 -15.83
CA TYR A 133 -7.12 19.28 -17.18
C TYR A 133 -6.50 18.17 -18.00
N ILE A 134 -7.29 17.61 -18.91
CA ILE A 134 -6.88 16.50 -19.76
C ILE A 134 -6.67 16.98 -21.19
N LYS A 135 -5.50 16.67 -21.74
CA LYS A 135 -5.14 16.87 -23.13
C LYS A 135 -5.03 15.51 -23.84
N PRO A 136 -6.04 15.12 -24.65
CA PRO A 136 -5.93 13.92 -25.48
C PRO A 136 -4.99 14.16 -26.66
N GLU A 137 -4.21 13.16 -27.03
CA GLU A 137 -3.40 13.13 -28.26
C GLU A 137 -4.25 12.53 -29.39
N THR A 138 -4.99 13.40 -30.06
CA THR A 138 -5.95 13.04 -31.12
C THR A 138 -5.37 13.16 -32.53
N GLU A 139 -4.10 13.52 -32.68
CA GLU A 139 -3.45 13.75 -33.99
C GLU A 139 -3.52 12.50 -34.91
N LYS A 140 -3.58 11.31 -34.30
CA LYS A 140 -3.68 10.03 -35.02
C LYS A 140 -5.11 9.71 -35.48
N ILE A 141 -6.10 10.47 -35.02
CA ILE A 141 -7.51 10.27 -35.36
C ILE A 141 -7.83 11.03 -36.64
N LYS A 142 -7.94 10.28 -37.75
CA LYS A 142 -8.20 10.85 -39.08
C LYS A 142 -9.62 11.42 -39.24
N PHE A 143 -10.60 10.87 -38.52
CA PHE A 143 -11.99 11.31 -38.62
C PHE A 143 -12.22 12.56 -37.74
N ALA A 144 -12.34 13.72 -38.39
CA ALA A 144 -12.43 15.01 -37.70
C ALA A 144 -13.60 15.11 -36.68
N PRO A 145 -14.81 14.58 -36.95
CA PRO A 145 -15.88 14.59 -35.96
C PRO A 145 -15.54 13.78 -34.69
N LEU A 146 -14.87 12.62 -34.80
CA LEU A 146 -14.39 11.85 -33.64
C LEU A 146 -13.36 12.64 -32.84
N LYS A 147 -12.37 13.21 -33.54
CA LYS A 147 -11.31 14.01 -32.94
C LYS A 147 -11.90 15.16 -32.11
N ASN A 148 -12.76 15.97 -32.72
CA ASN A 148 -13.39 17.12 -32.05
C ASN A 148 -14.24 16.69 -30.86
N SER A 149 -14.93 15.56 -30.98
CA SER A 149 -15.78 15.04 -29.90
C SER A 149 -14.94 14.58 -28.72
N ILE A 150 -13.85 13.84 -28.95
CA ILE A 150 -12.91 13.43 -27.90
C ILE A 150 -12.29 14.66 -27.23
N GLU A 151 -11.78 15.62 -28.00
CA GLU A 151 -11.21 16.86 -27.45
C GLU A 151 -12.22 17.64 -26.60
N LYS A 152 -13.46 17.76 -27.06
CA LYS A 152 -14.54 18.42 -26.31
C LYS A 152 -14.93 17.67 -25.04
N SER A 153 -14.94 16.34 -25.08
CA SER A 153 -15.26 15.49 -23.93
C SER A 153 -14.23 15.64 -22.82
N PHE A 154 -12.95 15.64 -23.17
CA PHE A 154 -11.87 15.75 -22.20
C PHE A 154 -11.66 17.18 -21.70
N SER A 155 -11.93 18.20 -22.52
CA SER A 155 -11.81 19.60 -22.11
C SER A 155 -12.95 20.06 -21.18
N SER A 156 -14.12 19.43 -21.23
CA SER A 156 -15.24 19.70 -20.31
C SER A 156 -15.12 18.95 -18.98
N LEU A 157 -14.23 17.95 -18.90
CA LEU A 157 -14.07 17.10 -17.73
C LEU A 157 -13.32 17.83 -16.61
N THR A 158 -14.05 18.21 -15.56
CA THR A 158 -13.49 18.92 -14.40
C THR A 158 -13.14 18.00 -13.23
N SER A 159 -13.75 16.82 -13.16
CA SER A 159 -13.54 15.81 -12.12
C SER A 159 -13.89 14.42 -12.60
N PHE A 160 -13.24 13.39 -12.05
CA PHE A 160 -13.59 11.99 -12.30
C PHE A 160 -13.20 11.12 -11.09
N LYS A 161 -13.79 9.94 -10.98
CA LYS A 161 -13.57 9.00 -9.87
C LYS A 161 -13.06 7.66 -10.39
N THR A 162 -12.06 7.13 -9.70
CA THR A 162 -11.56 5.77 -9.94
C THR A 162 -11.66 4.94 -8.67
N GLU A 163 -12.12 3.70 -8.78
CA GLU A 163 -12.21 2.72 -7.70
C GLU A 163 -11.51 1.43 -8.12
N VAL A 164 -10.55 0.98 -7.33
CA VAL A 164 -9.88 -0.32 -7.48
C VAL A 164 -10.35 -1.21 -6.34
N TYR A 165 -11.07 -2.27 -6.70
CA TYR A 165 -11.44 -3.35 -5.80
C TYR A 165 -10.37 -4.42 -5.85
N LEU A 166 -9.90 -4.85 -4.69
CA LEU A 166 -8.88 -5.86 -4.51
C LEU A 166 -9.45 -6.98 -3.65
N ASN A 167 -9.64 -8.16 -4.22
CA ASN A 167 -10.20 -9.32 -3.53
C ASN A 167 -9.30 -10.55 -3.71
N GLY A 168 -9.65 -11.68 -3.11
CA GLY A 168 -8.96 -12.95 -3.32
C GLY A 168 -7.85 -13.21 -2.30
N THR A 169 -6.71 -13.71 -2.75
CA THR A 169 -5.57 -14.05 -1.89
C THR A 169 -4.32 -13.26 -2.27
N PHE A 170 -3.33 -13.19 -1.38
CA PHE A 170 -2.03 -12.58 -1.72
C PHE A 170 -1.30 -13.29 -2.88
N SER A 171 -1.58 -14.58 -3.08
CA SER A 171 -1.00 -15.37 -4.18
C SER A 171 -1.78 -15.28 -5.49
N SER A 172 -3.06 -14.90 -5.43
CA SER A 172 -3.94 -14.78 -6.59
C SER A 172 -4.97 -13.66 -6.37
N PRO A 173 -4.54 -12.39 -6.41
CA PRO A 173 -5.44 -11.27 -6.20
C PRO A 173 -6.40 -11.09 -7.40
N ASP A 174 -7.67 -10.86 -7.12
CA ASP A 174 -8.65 -10.38 -8.08
C ASP A 174 -8.76 -8.86 -8.01
N ILE A 175 -8.30 -8.19 -9.06
CA ILE A 175 -8.28 -6.73 -9.17
C ILE A 175 -9.33 -6.31 -10.20
N LYS A 176 -10.28 -5.47 -9.76
CA LYS A 176 -11.30 -4.84 -10.61
C LYS A 176 -11.17 -3.33 -10.54
N LEU A 177 -11.06 -2.69 -11.70
CA LEU A 177 -11.06 -1.24 -11.83
C LEU A 177 -12.45 -0.78 -12.26
N LYS A 178 -12.99 0.22 -11.58
CA LYS A 178 -14.18 0.96 -11.96
C LYS A 178 -13.82 2.43 -12.10
N THR A 179 -14.31 3.06 -13.16
CA THR A 179 -14.08 4.49 -13.42
C THR A 179 -15.32 5.08 -14.06
N ASP A 180 -15.67 6.31 -13.70
CA ASP A 180 -16.73 7.07 -14.36
C ASP A 180 -16.25 7.70 -15.69
N LEU A 181 -14.95 7.66 -15.99
CA LEU A 181 -14.40 8.15 -17.26
C LEU A 181 -15.05 7.49 -18.47
N ALA A 182 -15.29 6.17 -18.41
CA ALA A 182 -15.90 5.44 -19.52
C ALA A 182 -17.33 5.91 -19.79
N GLU A 183 -18.10 6.18 -18.75
CA GLU A 183 -19.47 6.70 -18.86
C GLU A 183 -19.47 8.12 -19.46
N ILE A 184 -18.59 8.99 -18.95
CA ILE A 184 -18.43 10.36 -19.46
C ILE A 184 -18.03 10.37 -20.95
N LEU A 185 -17.12 9.46 -21.34
CA LEU A 185 -16.73 9.30 -22.74
C LEU A 185 -17.88 8.76 -23.59
N ASN A 186 -18.59 7.74 -23.11
CA ASN A 186 -19.71 7.13 -23.81
C ASN A 186 -20.84 8.14 -24.06
N GLU A 187 -21.22 8.95 -23.07
CA GLU A 187 -22.22 9.99 -23.25
C GLU A 187 -21.81 11.01 -24.31
N SER A 188 -20.54 11.38 -24.32
CA SER A 188 -20.03 12.38 -25.26
C SER A 188 -19.90 11.83 -26.68
N LEU A 189 -19.53 10.55 -26.83
CA LEU A 189 -19.51 9.85 -28.11
C LEU A 189 -20.93 9.63 -28.64
N LYS A 190 -21.90 9.28 -27.79
CA LYS A 190 -23.30 9.12 -28.20
C LYS A 190 -23.87 10.41 -28.80
N LYS A 191 -23.54 11.56 -28.21
CA LYS A 191 -23.91 12.88 -28.76
C LYS A 191 -23.26 13.18 -30.12
N ALA A 192 -22.09 12.62 -30.39
CA ALA A 192 -21.33 12.86 -31.61
C ALA A 192 -21.72 11.95 -32.78
N PHE A 193 -22.09 10.70 -32.50
CA PHE A 193 -22.27 9.65 -33.52
C PHE A 193 -23.72 9.23 -33.76
N GLY A 194 -24.67 9.60 -32.91
CA GLY A 194 -26.07 9.19 -33.08
C GLY A 194 -26.19 7.67 -33.29
N ASP A 195 -26.66 7.26 -34.47
CA ASP A 195 -26.91 5.86 -34.84
C ASP A 195 -25.64 5.04 -35.20
N GLU A 196 -24.50 5.69 -35.47
CA GLU A 196 -23.21 5.00 -35.72
C GLU A 196 -22.46 4.63 -34.41
N TYR A 197 -23.07 4.94 -33.26
CA TYR A 197 -22.52 4.80 -31.91
C TYR A 197 -22.03 3.39 -31.57
N ASP A 198 -22.77 2.35 -31.94
CA ASP A 198 -22.47 0.98 -31.48
C ASP A 198 -21.16 0.42 -32.04
N LYS A 199 -20.72 0.86 -33.22
CA LYS A 199 -19.42 0.46 -33.79
C LYS A 199 -18.26 1.17 -33.10
N ALA A 200 -18.37 2.49 -32.93
CA ALA A 200 -17.35 3.29 -32.25
C ALA A 200 -17.20 2.91 -30.77
N ARG A 201 -18.31 2.61 -30.10
CA ARG A 201 -18.34 2.15 -28.70
C ARG A 201 -17.52 0.88 -28.50
N LYS A 202 -17.76 -0.16 -29.31
CA LYS A 202 -17.06 -1.45 -29.17
C LYS A 202 -15.56 -1.32 -29.37
N GLU A 203 -15.13 -0.47 -30.29
CA GLU A 203 -13.70 -0.27 -30.56
C GLU A 203 -12.99 0.46 -29.41
N ILE A 204 -13.66 1.44 -28.79
CA ILE A 204 -13.12 2.17 -27.63
C ILE A 204 -13.17 1.32 -26.35
N GLU A 205 -14.26 0.60 -26.08
CA GLU A 205 -14.35 -0.34 -24.96
C GLU A 205 -13.21 -1.36 -25.03
N SER A 206 -12.96 -1.93 -26.22
CA SER A 206 -11.85 -2.87 -26.43
C SER A 206 -10.48 -2.24 -26.13
N GLN A 207 -10.25 -0.98 -26.54
CA GLN A 207 -8.98 -0.29 -26.27
C GLN A 207 -8.79 0.05 -24.78
N ILE A 208 -9.86 0.41 -24.08
CA ILE A 208 -9.84 0.66 -22.64
C ILE A 208 -9.55 -0.64 -21.89
N ASP A 209 -10.27 -1.72 -22.22
CA ASP A 209 -10.11 -3.03 -21.57
C ASP A 209 -8.71 -3.61 -21.78
N GLU A 210 -8.15 -3.48 -22.99
CA GLU A 210 -6.78 -3.90 -23.29
C GLU A 210 -5.74 -3.15 -22.43
N LYS A 211 -5.99 -1.87 -22.12
CA LYS A 211 -5.11 -1.05 -21.27
C LYS A 211 -5.29 -1.33 -19.79
N ILE A 212 -6.51 -1.61 -19.35
CA ILE A 212 -6.75 -2.11 -17.99
C ILE A 212 -6.00 -3.42 -17.79
N LYS A 213 -6.02 -4.30 -18.80
CA LYS A 213 -5.26 -5.56 -18.78
C LYS A 213 -3.74 -5.32 -18.74
N GLU A 214 -3.19 -4.43 -19.57
CA GLU A 214 -1.75 -4.10 -19.54
C GLU A 214 -1.32 -3.53 -18.17
N ASN A 215 -2.12 -2.61 -17.60
CA ASN A 215 -1.84 -2.05 -16.28
C ASN A 215 -1.97 -3.11 -15.18
N LYS A 216 -2.92 -4.06 -15.31
CA LYS A 216 -3.07 -5.20 -14.40
C LYS A 216 -1.85 -6.12 -14.48
N GLU A 217 -1.39 -6.47 -15.68
CA GLU A 217 -0.18 -7.28 -15.88
C GLU A 217 1.07 -6.59 -15.31
N ARG A 218 1.19 -5.27 -15.51
CA ARG A 218 2.29 -4.48 -14.92
C ARG A 218 2.22 -4.45 -13.40
N LEU A 219 1.01 -4.32 -12.84
CA LEU A 219 0.79 -4.36 -11.41
C LEU A 219 1.11 -5.75 -10.84
N ASP A 220 0.67 -6.83 -11.49
CA ASP A 220 1.01 -8.21 -11.13
C ASP A 220 2.52 -8.43 -11.13
N LYS A 221 3.22 -7.87 -12.12
CA LYS A 221 4.69 -7.92 -12.18
C LYS A 221 5.33 -7.17 -11.01
N LEU A 222 4.87 -5.96 -10.70
CA LEU A 222 5.36 -5.20 -9.54
C LEU A 222 5.08 -5.90 -8.21
N ILE A 223 3.92 -6.57 -8.10
CA ILE A 223 3.57 -7.38 -6.92
C ILE A 223 4.56 -8.53 -6.79
N LYS A 224 4.81 -9.30 -7.86
CA LYS A 224 5.79 -10.40 -7.85
C LYS A 224 7.20 -9.91 -7.52
N GLU A 225 7.67 -8.84 -8.17
CA GLU A 225 8.99 -8.27 -7.91
C GLU A 225 9.14 -7.79 -6.46
N ASN A 226 8.09 -7.19 -5.88
CA ASN A 226 8.11 -6.77 -4.48
C ASN A 226 8.01 -7.95 -3.52
N GLN A 227 7.25 -9.00 -3.84
CA GLN A 227 7.22 -10.25 -3.08
C GLN A 227 8.63 -10.87 -3.03
N ASP A 228 9.30 -10.98 -4.17
CA ASP A 228 10.67 -11.53 -4.26
C ASP A 228 11.66 -10.68 -3.46
N LYS A 229 11.57 -9.35 -3.55
CA LYS A 229 12.41 -8.43 -2.75
C LYS A 229 12.17 -8.57 -1.25
N ILE A 230 10.91 -8.67 -0.82
CA ILE A 230 10.57 -8.84 0.59
C ILE A 230 11.08 -10.18 1.10
N GLN A 231 10.89 -11.26 0.34
CA GLN A 231 11.43 -12.59 0.68
C GLN A 231 12.96 -12.58 0.76
N GLY A 232 13.64 -11.92 -0.18
CA GLY A 232 15.09 -11.75 -0.15
C GLY A 232 15.56 -11.02 1.12
N LYS A 233 14.95 -9.87 1.43
CA LYS A 233 15.27 -9.11 2.65
C LYS A 233 14.99 -9.88 3.94
N LEU A 234 13.95 -10.71 3.96
CA LEU A 234 13.65 -11.58 5.10
C LEU A 234 14.75 -12.61 5.32
N LYS A 235 15.16 -13.33 4.27
CA LYS A 235 16.27 -14.31 4.33
C LYS A 235 17.60 -13.66 4.75
N ASP A 236 17.89 -12.47 4.25
CA ASP A 236 19.09 -11.71 4.62
C ASP A 236 19.07 -11.33 6.11
N ASN A 237 17.93 -10.86 6.61
CA ASN A 237 17.77 -10.50 8.00
C ASN A 237 17.81 -11.73 8.93
N GLU A 238 17.21 -12.85 8.55
CA GLU A 238 17.33 -14.12 9.28
C GLU A 238 18.80 -14.57 9.38
N SER A 239 19.54 -14.48 8.29
CA SER A 239 20.98 -14.81 8.25
C SER A 239 21.79 -13.90 9.16
N LYS A 240 21.49 -12.58 9.18
CA LYS A 240 22.13 -11.62 10.09
C LYS A 240 21.80 -11.92 11.56
N ILE A 241 20.56 -12.27 11.88
CA ILE A 241 20.16 -12.65 13.25
C ILE A 241 20.88 -13.92 13.70
N LEU A 242 20.98 -14.93 12.82
CA LEU A 242 21.72 -16.16 13.11
C LEU A 242 23.21 -15.91 13.35
N ASN A 243 23.84 -15.07 12.52
CA ASN A 243 25.23 -14.69 12.71
C ASN A 243 25.43 -13.90 14.01
N TRP A 244 24.54 -12.95 14.31
CA TRP A 244 24.60 -12.19 15.55
C TRP A 244 24.42 -13.08 16.79
N LYS A 245 23.54 -14.09 16.71
CA LYS A 245 23.37 -15.10 17.75
C LYS A 245 24.66 -15.92 17.96
N LYS A 246 25.29 -16.39 16.88
CA LYS A 246 26.58 -17.12 16.97
C LYS A 246 27.68 -16.26 17.60
N ASP A 247 27.79 -15.00 17.20
CA ASP A 247 28.73 -14.04 17.76
C ASP A 247 28.49 -13.82 19.28
N LEU A 248 27.23 -13.71 19.69
CA LEU A 248 26.86 -13.62 21.10
C LEU A 248 27.21 -14.88 21.87
N GLU A 249 26.94 -16.07 21.31
CA GLU A 249 27.29 -17.35 21.93
C GLU A 249 28.81 -17.53 22.07
N GLU A 250 29.60 -17.14 21.07
CA GLU A 250 31.06 -17.15 21.15
C GLU A 250 31.59 -16.16 22.18
N LYS A 251 31.06 -14.93 22.21
CA LYS A 251 31.43 -13.93 23.23
C LYS A 251 31.09 -14.43 24.63
N LEU A 252 29.90 -15.02 24.82
CA LEU A 252 29.48 -15.61 26.09
C LEU A 252 30.39 -16.76 26.53
N LYS A 253 30.77 -17.66 25.61
CA LYS A 253 31.73 -18.73 25.91
C LYS A 253 33.10 -18.17 26.31
N LYS A 254 33.63 -17.19 25.58
CA LYS A 254 34.91 -16.53 25.91
C LYS A 254 34.86 -15.81 27.28
N SER A 255 33.76 -15.12 27.59
CA SER A 255 33.59 -14.47 28.90
C SER A 255 33.30 -15.43 30.07
N SER A 256 32.89 -16.68 29.80
CA SER A 256 32.65 -17.71 30.83
C SER A 256 33.90 -18.51 31.17
N VAL A 257 34.91 -18.52 30.29
CA VAL A 257 36.17 -19.25 30.50
C VAL A 257 37.18 -18.42 31.33
N ASP A 258 37.10 -17.09 31.32
CA ASP A 258 38.04 -16.21 32.04
C ASP A 258 37.61 -15.78 33.46
N LYS A 259 36.53 -16.33 34.03
CA LYS A 259 36.04 -15.97 35.38
C LYS A 259 35.62 -17.15 36.26
N LEU A 260 36.41 -18.22 36.29
CA LEU A 260 36.44 -19.11 37.45
C LEU A 260 37.71 -18.82 38.27
N PRO A 261 37.63 -17.99 39.33
CA PRO A 261 38.71 -17.94 40.30
C PRO A 261 38.89 -19.33 40.93
N ASN A 262 40.12 -19.79 40.89
CA ASN A 262 40.64 -21.03 41.43
C ASN A 262 40.13 -21.28 42.86
N LEU A 263 39.12 -22.15 43.03
CA LEU A 263 38.46 -22.50 44.30
C LEU A 263 39.33 -23.38 45.24
N ASN A 264 40.65 -23.46 45.02
CA ASN A 264 41.54 -24.37 45.74
C ASN A 264 42.31 -23.76 46.93
N LYS A 265 41.80 -22.67 47.54
CA LYS A 265 42.35 -22.15 48.81
C LYS A 265 41.25 -21.77 49.79
N ILE A 266 40.64 -22.78 50.41
CA ILE A 266 39.89 -22.60 51.65
C ILE A 266 40.88 -22.79 52.81
N PRO A 267 41.19 -21.76 53.62
CA PRO A 267 41.96 -21.95 54.84
C PRO A 267 41.12 -22.72 55.87
N LYS A 268 41.70 -23.78 56.44
CA LYS A 268 41.11 -24.55 57.54
C LYS A 268 40.95 -23.65 58.76
N ILE A 269 39.71 -23.50 59.22
CA ILE A 269 39.41 -22.93 60.54
C ILE A 269 39.75 -24.00 61.58
N LYS A 270 40.71 -23.71 62.46
CA LYS A 270 40.94 -24.48 63.69
C LYS A 270 39.86 -24.09 64.71
N ILE A 271 39.39 -25.12 65.41
CA ILE A 271 38.35 -25.16 66.46
C ILE A 271 38.55 -24.06 67.49
#